data_AF-A0A956L860-F1
#
_entry.id   AF-A0A956L860-F1
#
_cell.length_a   1.000
_cell.length_b   1.000
_cell.length_c   1.000
_cell.angle_alpha   90.00
_cell.angle_beta   90.00
_cell.angle_gamma   90.00
#
_symmetry.space_group_name_H-M   'P 1'
#
loop_
_entity.id
_entity.type
_entity.pdbx_description
1 polymer ?
#
loop_
_entity_poly.entity_id
_entity_poly.type
_entity_poly.pdbx_seq_one_letter_code
_entity_poly.pdbx_strand_id
1 'polypeptide(L)'
;MRRFRFRSRPWACGALLAGAALLAGCKPTYDGVQIRFLFGEGQRAPDRIEIPEGQAVLIEVRPLSSNPYEDYEAFDLVDLRSFNENTLFVAPTPKTDQFVLAGAGLGTTVLRVLVNDEEVDTLDAAVVEQVSP
;
A
#
# COMPACT_ATOMS: atom_id res chain seq x y z
N MET A 1 35.92 -65.04 37.34
CA MET A 1 35.96 -63.61 36.97
C MET A 1 35.71 -63.50 35.47
N ARG A 2 34.55 -62.97 35.05
CA ARG A 2 34.13 -62.82 33.65
C ARG A 2 34.51 -61.43 33.15
N ARG A 3 35.12 -61.31 31.96
CA ARG A 3 35.18 -60.04 31.21
C ARG A 3 34.76 -60.30 29.76
N PHE A 4 33.51 -59.92 29.49
CA PHE A 4 32.95 -59.70 28.17
C PHE A 4 33.57 -58.43 27.56
N ARG A 5 33.94 -58.47 26.28
CA ARG A 5 34.06 -57.28 25.43
C ARG A 5 33.33 -57.55 24.12
N PHE A 6 32.07 -57.11 24.07
CA PHE A 6 31.27 -57.05 22.85
C PHE A 6 31.58 -55.76 22.11
N ARG A 7 31.75 -55.92 20.80
CA ARG A 7 32.17 -54.90 19.84
C ARG A 7 30.95 -54.06 19.42
N SER A 8 31.23 -52.79 19.20
CA SER A 8 30.36 -51.66 18.91
C SER A 8 29.46 -51.81 17.68
N ARG A 9 28.22 -51.29 17.79
CA ARG A 9 27.50 -50.55 16.73
C ARG A 9 26.26 -49.85 17.32
N PRO A 10 26.26 -48.50 17.45
CA PRO A 10 25.08 -47.76 17.84
C PRO A 10 24.11 -47.69 16.66
N TRP A 11 22.94 -48.31 16.79
CA TRP A 11 21.79 -47.98 15.96
C TRP A 11 21.26 -46.63 16.42
N ALA A 12 21.54 -45.61 15.61
CA ALA A 12 21.02 -44.27 15.80
C ALA A 12 19.50 -44.28 15.62
N CYS A 13 18.79 -43.87 16.67
CA CYS A 13 17.46 -43.27 16.57
C CYS A 13 17.53 -42.06 15.63
N GLY A 14 17.21 -42.26 14.35
CA GLY A 14 16.97 -41.17 13.40
C GLY A 14 15.47 -40.91 13.32
N ALA A 15 14.98 -40.06 14.22
CA ALA A 15 13.58 -39.66 14.31
C ALA A 15 13.10 -39.00 13.01
N LEU A 16 11.84 -39.30 12.69
CA LEU A 16 11.06 -38.85 11.56
C LEU A 16 11.20 -37.35 11.23
N LEU A 17 11.30 -37.10 9.92
CA LEU A 17 10.90 -35.88 9.23
C LEU A 17 9.55 -35.35 9.76
N ALA A 18 9.59 -34.22 10.46
CA ALA A 18 8.43 -33.33 10.60
C ALA A 18 8.77 -32.04 9.87
N GLY A 19 8.36 -31.98 8.60
CA GLY A 19 8.46 -30.79 7.78
C GLY A 19 7.66 -29.66 8.41
N ALA A 20 8.35 -28.74 9.06
CA ALA A 20 7.84 -27.41 9.31
C ALA A 20 7.79 -26.71 7.94
N ALA A 21 6.64 -26.83 7.27
CA ALA A 21 6.30 -25.97 6.16
C ALA A 21 6.43 -24.53 6.65
N LEU A 22 7.41 -23.82 6.10
CA LEU A 22 7.54 -22.38 6.20
C LEU A 22 6.26 -21.78 5.60
N LEU A 23 5.24 -21.53 6.44
CA LEU A 23 4.19 -20.55 6.17
C LEU A 23 4.81 -19.15 6.29
N ALA A 24 5.91 -18.90 5.58
CA ALA A 24 6.22 -17.57 5.10
C ALA A 24 5.09 -17.29 4.10
N GLY A 25 3.96 -16.82 4.62
CA GLY A 25 2.91 -16.27 3.80
C GLY A 25 3.56 -15.18 2.98
N CYS A 26 3.76 -15.46 1.69
CA CYS A 26 4.18 -14.47 0.73
C CYS A 26 3.10 -13.38 0.81
N LYS A 27 3.45 -12.23 1.37
CA LYS A 27 2.58 -11.05 1.36
C LYS A 27 2.96 -10.20 0.15
N PRO A 28 2.02 -9.40 -0.38
CA PRO A 28 2.38 -8.34 -1.30
C PRO A 28 3.35 -7.38 -0.61
N THR A 29 4.33 -6.88 -1.37
CA THR A 29 5.32 -5.92 -0.87
C THR A 29 5.04 -4.58 -1.53
N TYR A 30 4.65 -3.58 -0.75
CA TYR A 30 4.30 -2.26 -1.27
C TYR A 30 5.44 -1.65 -2.10
N ASP A 31 5.11 -1.17 -3.30
CA ASP A 31 6.04 -0.51 -4.24
C ASP A 31 5.52 0.84 -4.75
N GLY A 32 4.41 1.32 -4.19
CA GLY A 32 3.76 2.58 -4.58
C GLY A 32 2.29 2.42 -4.90
N VAL A 33 1.70 3.49 -5.41
CA VAL A 33 0.32 3.51 -5.90
C VAL A 33 0.20 3.99 -7.35
N GLN A 34 -0.59 3.25 -8.11
CA GLN A 34 -1.13 3.70 -9.37
C GLN A 34 -2.35 4.60 -9.09
N ILE A 35 -2.34 5.80 -9.66
CA ILE A 35 -3.45 6.76 -9.53
C ILE A 35 -3.99 7.05 -10.92
N ARG A 36 -5.30 6.88 -11.08
CA ARG A 36 -6.02 7.18 -12.31
C ARG A 36 -7.05 8.27 -12.05
N PHE A 37 -7.00 9.34 -12.83
CA PHE A 37 -7.99 10.42 -12.80
C PHE A 37 -9.21 9.97 -13.59
N LEU A 38 -10.37 9.90 -12.92
CA LEU A 38 -11.63 9.48 -13.53
C LEU A 38 -12.47 10.68 -13.98
N PHE A 39 -12.41 11.78 -13.23
CA PHE A 39 -13.18 13.00 -13.52
C PHE A 39 -12.55 14.23 -12.84
N GLY A 40 -12.77 15.42 -13.39
CA GLY A 40 -12.25 16.70 -12.89
C GLY A 40 -10.90 17.10 -13.51
N GLU A 41 -10.47 18.33 -13.25
CA GLU A 41 -9.28 18.95 -13.87
C GLU A 41 -7.98 18.75 -13.05
N GLY A 42 -7.88 17.65 -12.31
CA GLY A 42 -6.66 17.30 -11.59
C GLY A 42 -5.60 16.69 -12.50
N GLN A 43 -4.33 16.84 -12.15
CA GLN A 43 -3.22 16.25 -12.89
C GLN A 43 -2.18 15.61 -11.96
N ARG A 44 -1.43 14.64 -12.50
CA ARG A 44 -0.24 14.12 -11.84
C ARG A 44 0.99 14.80 -12.41
N ALA A 45 1.65 15.60 -11.58
CA ALA A 45 3.00 16.08 -11.84
C ALA A 45 4.02 14.98 -11.53
N PRO A 46 5.31 15.11 -11.94
CA PRO A 46 6.32 14.08 -11.74
C PRO A 46 6.53 13.65 -10.28
N ASP A 47 6.34 14.58 -9.34
CA ASP A 47 6.61 14.42 -7.91
C ASP A 47 5.35 14.61 -7.03
N ARG A 48 4.22 15.06 -7.58
CA ARG A 48 3.03 15.40 -6.79
C ARG A 48 1.72 15.27 -7.56
N ILE A 49 0.62 15.30 -6.82
CA ILE A 49 -0.74 15.49 -7.37
C ILE A 49 -1.08 16.98 -7.34
N GLU A 50 -1.60 17.52 -8.42
CA GLU A 50 -2.02 18.93 -8.49
C GLU A 50 -3.53 19.01 -8.72
N ILE A 51 -4.21 19.74 -7.84
CA ILE A 51 -5.67 19.95 -7.87
C ILE A 51 -5.92 21.46 -7.93
N PRO A 52 -6.72 21.97 -8.88
CA PRO A 52 -7.04 23.39 -8.88
C PRO A 52 -7.88 23.78 -7.64
N GLU A 53 -7.65 24.97 -7.10
CA GLU A 53 -8.44 25.51 -6.00
C GLU A 53 -9.94 25.58 -6.37
N GLY A 54 -10.80 25.17 -5.44
CA GLY A 54 -12.25 25.13 -5.62
C GLY A 54 -12.76 24.00 -6.51
N GLN A 55 -11.88 23.18 -7.09
CA GLN A 55 -12.26 22.04 -7.92
C GLN A 55 -12.25 20.73 -7.13
N ALA A 56 -13.13 19.82 -7.55
CA ALA A 56 -13.19 18.44 -7.06
C ALA A 56 -12.84 17.47 -8.18
N VAL A 57 -12.04 16.46 -7.85
CA VAL A 57 -11.47 15.50 -8.77
C VAL A 57 -11.75 14.10 -8.24
N LEU A 58 -12.29 13.23 -9.08
CA LEU A 58 -12.47 11.83 -8.76
C LEU A 58 -11.26 11.04 -9.24
N ILE A 59 -10.62 10.31 -8.33
CA ILE A 59 -9.49 9.45 -8.63
C ILE A 59 -9.79 8.00 -8.22
N GLU A 60 -9.11 7.08 -8.89
CA GLU A 60 -8.98 5.69 -8.48
C GLU A 60 -7.54 5.43 -8.06
N VAL A 61 -7.33 4.70 -6.96
CA VAL A 61 -6.02 4.42 -6.38
C VAL A 61 -5.88 2.93 -6.17
N ARG A 62 -4.81 2.37 -6.75
CA ARG A 62 -4.48 0.95 -6.62
C ARG A 62 -3.05 0.78 -6.12
N PRO A 63 -2.82 -0.05 -5.09
CA PRO A 63 -1.48 -0.31 -4.59
C PRO A 63 -0.75 -1.24 -5.56
N LEU A 64 0.56 -1.05 -5.70
CA LEU A 64 1.41 -1.88 -6.55
C LEU A 64 2.27 -2.78 -5.66
N SER A 65 2.38 -4.05 -6.04
CA SER A 65 3.26 -5.02 -5.40
C SER A 65 4.54 -5.17 -6.20
N SER A 66 5.69 -5.09 -5.52
CA SER A 66 6.99 -5.48 -6.09
C SER A 66 7.23 -6.99 -6.03
N ASN A 67 6.37 -7.75 -5.36
CA ASN A 67 6.43 -9.20 -5.32
C ASN A 67 5.72 -9.77 -6.57
N PRO A 68 6.44 -10.39 -7.53
CA PRO A 68 5.84 -10.86 -8.78
C PRO A 68 4.90 -12.06 -8.61
N TYR A 69 4.81 -12.63 -7.42
CA TYR A 69 3.97 -13.78 -7.11
C TYR A 69 2.75 -13.44 -6.24
N GLU A 70 2.68 -12.22 -5.70
CA GLU A 70 1.62 -11.79 -4.78
C GLU A 70 1.17 -10.40 -5.15
N ASP A 71 -0.11 -10.26 -5.47
CA ASP A 71 -0.77 -8.98 -5.72
C ASP A 71 -1.62 -8.58 -4.51
N TYR A 72 -1.98 -7.31 -4.44
CA TYR A 72 -3.02 -6.86 -3.51
C TYR A 72 -4.38 -7.36 -3.99
N GLU A 73 -5.14 -7.91 -3.05
CA GLU A 73 -6.45 -8.50 -3.29
C GLU A 73 -7.56 -7.44 -3.21
N ALA A 74 -8.75 -7.77 -3.71
CA ALA A 74 -9.89 -6.82 -3.68
C ALA A 74 -10.36 -6.44 -2.26
N PHE A 75 -9.96 -7.22 -1.25
CA PHE A 75 -10.25 -6.93 0.16
C PHE A 75 -9.15 -6.11 0.85
N ASP A 76 -8.00 -5.90 0.20
CA ASP A 76 -6.97 -4.99 0.72
C ASP A 76 -7.47 -3.56 0.57
N LEU A 77 -7.85 -2.97 1.71
CA LEU A 77 -8.48 -1.66 1.73
C LEU A 77 -7.40 -0.59 1.62
N VAL A 78 -7.35 0.10 0.48
CA VAL A 78 -6.63 1.35 0.37
C VAL A 78 -7.46 2.46 0.99
N ASP A 79 -6.83 3.32 1.78
CA ASP A 79 -7.41 4.56 2.27
C ASP A 79 -6.45 5.72 1.99
N LEU A 80 -7.00 6.90 1.72
CA LEU A 80 -6.25 8.12 1.49
C LEU A 80 -6.68 9.18 2.50
N ARG A 81 -5.69 9.79 3.17
CA ARG A 81 -5.95 10.84 4.14
C ARG A 81 -5.09 12.06 3.87
N SER A 82 -5.69 13.24 3.87
CA SER A 82 -4.92 14.48 3.82
C SER A 82 -4.30 14.79 5.17
N PHE A 83 -3.05 15.24 5.17
CA PHE A 83 -2.41 15.80 6.36
C PHE A 83 -3.01 17.16 6.75
N ASN A 84 -3.46 17.94 5.77
CA ASN A 84 -4.06 19.26 5.97
C ASN A 84 -5.32 19.42 5.11
N GLU A 85 -6.47 19.20 5.73
CA GLU A 85 -7.79 19.31 5.09
C GLU A 85 -8.17 20.74 4.69
N ASN A 86 -7.51 21.77 5.25
CA ASN A 86 -7.72 23.16 4.83
C ASN A 86 -7.06 23.46 3.48
N THR A 87 -6.10 22.63 3.05
CA THR A 87 -5.46 22.72 1.74
C THR A 87 -6.15 21.77 0.78
N LEU A 88 -6.14 20.47 1.09
CA LEU A 88 -6.73 19.43 0.26
C LEU A 88 -7.65 18.56 1.10
N PHE A 89 -8.91 18.48 0.72
CA PHE A 89 -9.87 17.58 1.33
C PHE A 89 -9.93 16.25 0.56
N VAL A 90 -10.02 15.14 1.30
CA VAL A 90 -10.11 13.79 0.72
C VAL A 90 -11.36 13.13 1.29
N ALA A 91 -12.21 12.61 0.41
CA ALA A 91 -13.37 11.83 0.80
C ALA A 91 -13.39 10.48 0.08
N PRO A 92 -13.66 9.37 0.80
CA PRO A 92 -13.91 8.10 0.16
C PRO A 92 -15.24 8.12 -0.60
N THR A 93 -15.35 7.28 -1.62
CA THR A 93 -16.63 7.02 -2.31
C THR A 93 -17.20 5.66 -1.90
N PRO A 94 -18.41 5.28 -2.35
CA PRO A 94 -18.93 3.93 -2.14
C PRO A 94 -18.10 2.81 -2.80
N LYS A 95 -17.19 3.15 -3.72
CA LYS A 95 -16.23 2.21 -4.30
C LYS A 95 -14.92 2.29 -3.52
N THR A 96 -14.44 1.15 -3.05
CA THR A 96 -13.30 1.02 -2.13
C THR A 96 -12.01 1.67 -2.63
N ASP A 97 -11.78 1.66 -3.95
CA ASP A 97 -10.56 2.18 -4.58
C ASP A 97 -10.72 3.60 -5.13
N GLN A 98 -11.84 4.28 -4.85
CA GLN A 98 -12.13 5.60 -5.42
C GLN A 98 -12.31 6.68 -4.36
N PHE A 99 -11.72 7.83 -4.64
CA PHE A 99 -11.64 8.98 -3.74
C PHE A 99 -11.95 10.27 -4.48
N VAL A 100 -12.62 11.19 -3.79
CA VAL A 100 -12.76 12.58 -4.23
C VAL A 100 -11.69 13.40 -3.53
N LEU A 101 -10.87 14.08 -4.34
CA LEU A 101 -9.93 15.11 -3.90
C LEU A 101 -10.54 16.47 -4.19
N ALA A 102 -10.63 17.35 -3.19
CA ALA A 102 -11.14 18.71 -3.38
C ALA A 102 -10.11 19.75 -2.91
N GLY A 103 -9.74 20.67 -3.82
CA GLY A 103 -8.82 21.77 -3.50
C GLY A 103 -9.53 22.82 -2.64
N ALA A 104 -9.24 22.83 -1.34
CA ALA A 104 -9.90 23.71 -0.37
C ALA A 104 -9.20 25.07 -0.23
N GLY A 105 -7.88 25.11 -0.39
CA GLY A 105 -7.10 26.34 -0.33
C GLY A 105 -5.69 26.16 -0.90
N LEU A 106 -5.16 27.22 -1.50
CA LEU A 106 -3.83 27.20 -2.13
C LEU A 106 -2.72 26.73 -1.17
N GLY A 107 -1.78 25.94 -1.70
CA GLY A 107 -0.60 25.49 -0.97
C GLY A 107 -0.22 24.05 -1.27
N THR A 108 0.68 23.50 -0.46
CA THR A 108 1.10 22.10 -0.54
C THR A 108 0.71 21.34 0.72
N THR A 109 0.49 20.04 0.57
CA THR A 109 0.15 19.11 1.64
C THR A 109 0.60 17.71 1.27
N VAL A 110 0.45 16.78 2.20
CA VAL A 110 0.81 15.38 2.02
C VAL A 110 -0.45 14.53 2.11
N LEU A 111 -0.60 13.61 1.16
CA LEU A 111 -1.59 12.54 1.21
C LEU A 111 -0.93 11.29 1.79
N ARG A 112 -1.49 10.78 2.87
CA ARG A 112 -1.09 9.50 3.46
C ARG A 112 -1.81 8.39 2.72
N VAL A 113 -1.04 7.37 2.33
CA VAL A 113 -1.56 6.14 1.75
C VAL A 113 -1.57 5.08 2.84
N LEU A 114 -2.75 4.57 3.12
CA LEU A 114 -2.92 3.47 4.06
C LEU A 114 -3.36 2.23 3.31
N VAL A 115 -2.81 1.08 3.67
CA VAL A 115 -3.28 -0.23 3.21
C VAL A 115 -3.62 -1.04 4.44
N ASN A 116 -4.87 -1.48 4.55
CA ASN A 116 -5.38 -2.21 5.73
C ASN A 116 -5.12 -1.43 7.04
N ASP A 117 -5.42 -0.13 7.04
CA ASP A 117 -5.21 0.82 8.16
C ASP A 117 -3.74 1.06 8.58
N GLU A 118 -2.77 0.50 7.87
CA GLU A 118 -1.34 0.78 8.08
C GLU A 118 -0.86 1.84 7.09
N GLU A 119 -0.25 2.92 7.57
CA GLU A 119 0.40 3.92 6.71
C GLU A 119 1.65 3.31 6.07
N VAL A 120 1.62 3.18 4.75
CA VAL A 120 2.71 2.56 3.97
C VAL A 120 3.50 3.57 3.15
N ASP A 121 2.91 4.75 2.87
CA ASP A 121 3.51 5.76 1.99
C ASP A 121 2.89 7.15 2.18
N THR A 122 3.56 8.14 1.60
CA THR A 122 3.15 9.53 1.56
C THR A 122 3.34 10.10 0.16
N LEU A 123 2.34 10.79 -0.36
CA LEU A 123 2.38 11.46 -1.65
C LEU A 123 2.29 12.96 -1.47
N ASP A 124 3.16 13.70 -2.15
CA ASP A 124 3.02 15.15 -2.18
C ASP A 124 1.80 15.56 -3.01
N ALA A 125 1.08 16.56 -2.53
CA ALA A 125 -0.04 17.16 -3.24
C ALA A 125 0.02 18.70 -3.14
N ALA A 126 -0.45 19.37 -4.18
CA ALA A 126 -0.53 20.81 -4.25
C ALA A 126 -1.91 21.25 -4.73
N VAL A 127 -2.42 22.31 -4.12
CA VAL A 127 -3.58 23.04 -4.59
C VAL A 127 -3.10 24.33 -5.23
N VAL A 128 -3.38 24.45 -6.53
CA VAL A 128 -2.86 25.50 -7.41
C VAL A 128 -3.98 26.40 -7.90
N GLU A 129 -3.65 27.61 -8.32
CA GLU A 129 -4.64 28.53 -8.88
C GLU A 129 -5.29 27.91 -10.12
N GLN A 130 -6.62 28.07 -10.24
CA GLN A 130 -7.32 27.70 -11.45
C GLN A 130 -6.94 28.70 -12.55
N VAL A 131 -6.15 28.25 -13.52
CA VAL A 131 -5.83 29.06 -14.69
C VAL A 131 -7.05 29.06 -15.59
N SER A 132 -7.86 30.11 -15.49
CA SER A 132 -9.01 30.30 -16.37
C SER A 132 -8.52 30.37 -17.83
N PRO A 133 -9.09 29.58 -18.76
CA PRO A 133 -8.75 29.66 -20.18
C PRO A 133 -9.15 30.99 -20.82
#